data_AF-A0A2H9LVJ2-F1
#
_entry.id   AF-A0A2H9LVJ2-F1
#
_cell.length_a   1.000
_cell.length_b   1.000
_cell.length_c   1.000
_cell.angle_alpha   90.00
_cell.angle_beta   90.00
_cell.angle_gamma   90.00
#
_symmetry.space_group_name_H-M   'P 1'
#
loop_
_entity.id
_entity.type
_entity.pdbx_description
1 polymer ?
#
loop_
_entity_poly.entity_id
_entity_poly.type
_entity_poly.pdbx_seq_one_letter_code
_entity_poly.pdbx_strand_id
1 'polypeptide(L)'
;MKKSKNLEINVGDNEKITVKPEDTKGDFILISPLSRFLGGQDQYLSHYFYNVDNRPILTNGLRIKNDSPCDYHQWQIHKDDVNEFIRRYRSLPSRQQHC
;
A
#
# COMPACT_ATOMS: atom_id res chain seq x y z
N MET A 1 28.09 5.92 -9.37
CA MET A 1 26.91 5.20 -8.83
C MET A 1 25.70 5.55 -9.68
N LYS A 2 25.07 4.58 -10.35
CA LYS A 2 23.81 4.83 -11.09
C LYS A 2 22.72 5.11 -10.04
N LYS A 3 22.11 6.29 -10.07
CA LYS A 3 20.90 6.55 -9.27
C LYS A 3 19.82 5.58 -9.76
N SER A 4 19.37 4.68 -8.90
CA SER A 4 18.18 3.87 -9.18
C SER A 4 17.01 4.82 -9.40
N LYS A 5 16.29 4.64 -10.50
CA LYS A 5 15.14 5.48 -10.87
C LYS A 5 13.95 5.12 -10.00
N ASN A 6 13.14 6.12 -9.66
CA ASN A 6 11.85 5.89 -9.01
C ASN A 6 10.94 5.04 -9.91
N LEU A 7 10.12 4.20 -9.29
CA LEU A 7 9.04 3.46 -9.94
C LEU A 7 7.77 4.32 -9.95
N GLU A 8 7.13 4.45 -11.11
CA GLU A 8 5.82 5.09 -11.23
C GLU A 8 4.73 4.04 -11.40
N ILE A 9 3.66 4.15 -10.63
CA ILE A 9 2.52 3.22 -10.66
C ILE A 9 1.26 4.02 -10.91
N ASN A 10 0.55 3.69 -11.99
CA ASN A 10 -0.74 4.31 -12.29
C ASN A 10 -1.80 3.72 -11.35
N VAL A 11 -2.53 4.58 -10.64
CA VAL A 11 -3.54 4.20 -9.64
C VAL A 11 -4.92 4.83 -9.92
N GLY A 12 -5.17 5.15 -11.18
CA GLY A 12 -6.39 5.80 -11.66
C GLY A 12 -6.16 6.54 -12.98
N ASP A 13 -7.17 7.26 -13.44
CA ASP A 13 -7.19 7.84 -14.79
C ASP A 13 -6.09 8.89 -15.02
N ASN A 14 -5.60 9.55 -13.97
CA ASN A 14 -4.51 10.55 -14.07
C ASN A 14 -3.61 10.61 -12.82
N GLU A 15 -3.64 9.59 -11.96
CA GLU A 15 -2.89 9.59 -10.70
C GLU A 15 -1.78 8.56 -10.71
N LYS A 16 -0.63 8.95 -10.15
CA LYS A 16 0.56 8.10 -10.04
C LYS A 16 1.11 8.10 -8.63
N ILE A 17 1.51 6.93 -8.16
CA ILE A 17 2.35 6.78 -6.99
C ILE A 17 3.80 6.75 -7.46
N THR A 18 4.62 7.67 -6.92
CA THR A 18 6.07 7.64 -7.08
C THR A 18 6.68 6.86 -5.93
N VAL A 19 7.21 5.68 -6.24
CA VAL A 19 7.83 4.78 -5.29
C VAL A 19 9.35 4.89 -5.42
N LYS A 20 10.03 5.10 -4.29
CA LYS A 20 11.48 5.19 -4.29
C LYS A 20 12.11 3.78 -4.38
N PRO A 21 13.33 3.63 -4.93
CA PRO A 21 13.99 2.34 -5.00
C PRO A 21 14.11 1.62 -3.66
N GLU A 22 14.35 2.35 -2.57
CA GLU A 22 14.42 1.80 -1.21
C GLU A 22 13.09 1.23 -0.70
N ASP A 23 11.97 1.65 -1.28
CA ASP A 23 10.63 1.19 -0.94
C ASP A 23 10.21 -0.03 -1.79
N THR A 24 11.11 -0.56 -2.63
CA THR A 24 10.85 -1.70 -3.52
C THR A 24 11.71 -2.91 -3.19
N LYS A 25 11.11 -4.10 -3.26
CA LYS A 25 11.76 -5.41 -3.12
C LYS A 25 11.33 -6.31 -4.29
N GLY A 26 12.06 -6.24 -5.41
CA GLY A 26 11.65 -6.90 -6.65
C GLY A 26 10.35 -6.29 -7.21
N ASP A 27 9.32 -7.11 -7.43
CA ASP A 27 8.00 -6.64 -7.88
C ASP A 27 7.07 -6.18 -6.74
N PHE A 28 7.56 -6.15 -5.51
CA PHE A 28 6.82 -5.76 -4.32
C PHE A 28 7.22 -4.37 -3.84
N ILE A 29 6.25 -3.67 -3.25
CA ILE A 29 6.39 -2.30 -2.75
C ILE A 29 5.95 -2.28 -1.29
N LEU A 30 6.70 -1.57 -0.45
CA LEU A 30 6.34 -1.35 0.94
C LEU A 30 5.00 -0.58 1.05
N ILE A 31 4.34 -0.70 2.19
CA ILE A 31 3.10 0.02 2.47
C ILE A 31 3.30 1.55 2.59
N SER A 32 4.50 2.02 2.93
CA SER A 32 4.79 3.43 3.23
C SER A 32 4.61 4.41 2.06
N PRO A 33 4.96 4.08 0.80
CA PRO A 33 4.52 4.87 -0.36
C PRO A 33 3.00 5.00 -0.48
N LEU A 34 2.24 3.94 -0.18
CA LEU A 34 0.78 3.94 -0.31
C LEU A 34 0.12 4.78 0.78
N SER A 35 0.59 4.67 2.03
CA SER A 35 0.08 5.47 3.15
C SER A 35 0.28 6.97 2.89
N ARG A 36 1.49 7.37 2.45
CA ARG A 36 1.80 8.75 2.06
C ARG A 36 0.89 9.24 0.93
N PHE A 37 0.67 8.42 -0.08
CA PHE A 37 -0.23 8.75 -1.19
C PHE A 37 -1.68 8.93 -0.74
N LEU A 38 -2.14 8.11 0.19
CA LEU A 38 -3.50 8.19 0.77
C LEU A 38 -3.63 9.26 1.87
N GLY A 39 -2.53 9.94 2.24
CA GLY A 39 -2.51 10.94 3.31
C GLY A 39 -2.65 10.36 4.72
N GLY A 40 -2.26 9.10 4.93
CA GLY A 40 -2.39 8.39 6.21
C GLY A 40 -1.06 7.89 6.79
N GLN A 41 -1.14 7.20 7.93
CA GLN A 41 0.00 6.54 8.57
C GLN A 41 0.06 5.06 8.19
N ASP A 42 1.27 4.51 8.10
CA ASP A 42 1.52 3.09 7.82
C ASP A 42 0.76 2.17 8.77
N GLN A 43 0.72 2.51 10.06
CA GLN A 43 0.01 1.75 11.08
C GLN A 43 -1.47 1.57 10.72
N TYR A 44 -2.19 2.66 10.44
CA TYR A 44 -3.61 2.58 10.10
C TYR A 44 -3.86 1.90 8.76
N LEU A 45 -2.98 2.09 7.78
CA LEU A 45 -3.11 1.42 6.50
C LEU A 45 -2.93 -0.10 6.65
N SER A 46 -2.07 -0.54 7.56
CA SER A 46 -1.80 -1.95 7.82
C SER A 46 -3.01 -2.68 8.42
N HIS A 47 -3.94 -1.99 9.10
CA HIS A 47 -5.15 -2.61 9.65
C HIS A 47 -6.05 -3.22 8.54
N TYR A 48 -5.94 -2.72 7.30
CA TYR A 48 -6.62 -3.24 6.11
C TYR A 48 -5.97 -4.50 5.51
N PHE A 49 -4.80 -4.90 6.01
CA PHE A 49 -4.06 -6.07 5.52
C PHE A 49 -4.38 -7.34 6.31
N TYR A 50 -4.71 -7.23 7.60
CA TYR A 50 -4.85 -8.38 8.50
C TYR A 50 -6.03 -8.28 9.52
N ASN A 51 -7.06 -7.49 9.19
CA ASN A 51 -8.31 -7.34 9.97
C ASN A 51 -8.09 -6.92 11.43
N VAL A 52 -7.69 -5.67 11.62
CA VAL A 52 -7.60 -5.03 12.94
C VAL A 52 -8.78 -4.08 13.11
N ASP A 53 -9.30 -3.96 14.33
CA ASP A 53 -10.40 -3.05 14.70
C ASP A 53 -11.69 -3.23 13.86
N ASN A 54 -12.03 -4.46 13.48
CA ASN A 54 -13.16 -4.78 12.59
C ASN A 54 -13.10 -4.06 11.23
N ARG A 55 -11.91 -3.69 10.77
CA ARG A 55 -11.73 -3.10 9.44
C ARG A 55 -11.80 -4.16 8.35
N PRO A 56 -12.41 -3.84 7.20
CA PRO A 56 -12.46 -4.78 6.10
C PRO A 56 -11.05 -5.14 5.62
N ILE A 57 -10.83 -6.42 5.32
CA ILE A 57 -9.60 -6.86 4.67
C ILE A 57 -9.66 -6.45 3.20
N LEU A 58 -8.84 -5.47 2.81
CA LEU A 58 -8.78 -5.01 1.41
C LEU A 58 -7.85 -5.83 0.55
N THR A 59 -7.04 -6.68 1.17
CA THR A 59 -5.99 -7.48 0.54
C THR A 59 -6.44 -8.84 0.04
N ASN A 60 -7.72 -9.19 0.18
CA ASN A 60 -8.22 -10.48 -0.26
C ASN A 60 -8.02 -10.68 -1.78
N GLY A 61 -7.34 -11.77 -2.15
CA GLY A 61 -6.97 -12.05 -3.55
C GLY A 61 -5.85 -11.17 -4.12
N LEU A 62 -5.19 -10.33 -3.29
CA LEU A 62 -4.00 -9.57 -3.68
C LEU A 62 -2.73 -10.30 -3.23
N ARG A 63 -1.61 -10.08 -3.93
CA ARG A 63 -0.30 -10.63 -3.58
C ARG A 63 0.35 -9.76 -2.51
N ILE A 64 0.23 -10.21 -1.27
CA ILE A 64 0.80 -9.56 -0.10
C ILE A 64 1.96 -10.37 0.47
N LYS A 65 2.99 -9.68 0.94
CA LYS A 65 4.08 -10.26 1.73
C LYS A 65 4.24 -9.50 3.04
N ASN A 66 4.72 -10.21 4.05
CA ASN A 66 5.26 -9.61 5.26
C ASN A 66 6.47 -10.43 5.71
N ASP A 67 7.64 -9.80 5.73
CA ASP A 67 8.88 -10.44 6.17
C ASP A 67 8.98 -10.48 7.71
N SER A 68 8.15 -9.72 8.42
CA SER A 68 8.10 -9.65 9.90
C SER A 68 6.67 -9.38 10.40
N PRO A 69 5.94 -10.41 10.88
CA PRO A 69 4.54 -10.28 11.30
C PRO A 69 4.25 -9.19 12.35
N CYS A 70 5.25 -8.83 13.15
CA CYS A 70 5.14 -7.82 14.21
C CYS A 70 5.52 -6.40 13.75
N ASP A 71 6.07 -6.25 12.55
CA ASP A 71 6.49 -4.96 12.00
C ASP A 71 5.60 -4.57 10.82
N TYR A 72 4.68 -3.64 11.06
CA TYR A 72 3.74 -3.18 10.04
C TYR A 72 4.43 -2.42 8.89
N HIS A 73 5.66 -1.94 9.07
CA HIS A 73 6.43 -1.32 7.98
C HIS A 73 6.95 -2.36 6.97
N GLN A 74 6.95 -3.65 7.29
CA GLN A 74 7.37 -4.72 6.37
C GLN A 74 6.26 -5.25 5.47
N TRP A 75 5.02 -4.76 5.63
CA TRP A 75 3.93 -5.10 4.72
C TRP A 75 4.23 -4.63 3.31
N GLN A 76 4.03 -5.54 2.36
CA GLN A 76 4.35 -5.38 0.97
C GLN A 76 3.19 -5.80 0.09
N ILE A 77 2.98 -5.08 -1.00
CA ILE A 77 2.00 -5.39 -2.04
C ILE A 77 2.69 -5.49 -3.39
N HIS A 78 2.29 -6.44 -4.21
CA HIS A 78 2.77 -6.55 -5.59
C HIS A 78 2.36 -5.31 -6.39
N LYS A 79 3.26 -4.77 -7.21
CA LYS A 79 3.05 -3.51 -7.96
C LYS A 79 1.77 -3.47 -8.78
N ASP A 80 1.40 -4.59 -9.42
CA ASP A 80 0.19 -4.68 -10.24
C ASP A 80 -1.10 -4.67 -9.40
N ASP A 81 -1.03 -5.00 -8.11
CA ASP A 81 -2.19 -5.06 -7.21
C ASP A 81 -2.44 -3.73 -6.48
N VAL A 82 -1.49 -2.79 -6.58
CA VAL A 82 -1.57 -1.46 -5.93
C VAL A 82 -2.82 -0.70 -6.36
N ASN A 83 -3.10 -0.66 -7.66
CA ASN A 83 -4.27 0.05 -8.18
C ASN A 83 -5.58 -0.50 -7.59
N GLU A 84 -5.70 -1.82 -7.53
CA GLU A 84 -6.89 -2.47 -6.97
C GLU A 84 -7.03 -2.20 -5.46
N PHE A 85 -5.92 -2.23 -4.71
CA PHE A 85 -5.93 -1.86 -3.30
C PHE A 85 -6.39 -0.42 -3.07
N ILE A 86 -5.83 0.54 -3.82
CA ILE A 86 -6.21 1.96 -3.72
C ILE A 86 -7.69 2.16 -4.08
N ARG A 87 -8.18 1.50 -5.13
CA ARG A 87 -9.59 1.52 -5.53
C ARG A 87 -10.49 1.02 -4.39
N ARG A 88 -10.14 -0.10 -3.75
CA ARG A 88 -10.87 -0.65 -2.60
C ARG A 88 -10.86 0.30 -1.42
N TYR A 89 -9.71 0.87 -1.08
CA TYR A 89 -9.58 1.83 0.02
C TYR A 89 -10.47 3.06 -0.19
N ARG A 90 -10.46 3.63 -1.39
CA ARG A 90 -11.30 4.81 -1.72
C ARG A 90 -12.79 4.50 -1.78
N SER A 91 -13.16 3.23 -2.00
CA SER A 91 -14.56 2.80 -1.95
C SER A 91 -15.12 2.69 -0.52
N LEU A 92 -14.27 2.77 0.50
CA LEU A 92 -14.71 2.76 1.89
C LEU A 92 -15.47 4.04 2.25
N PRO A 93 -16.44 3.98 3.18
CA PRO A 93 -17.04 5.18 3.76
C PRO A 93 -15.97 6.13 4.31
N SER A 94 -16.12 7.45 4.13
CA SER A 94 -15.12 8.46 4.51
C SER A 94 -14.71 8.37 6.00
N ARG A 95 -15.64 7.98 6.87
CA ARG A 95 -15.40 7.72 8.31
C ARG A 95 -14.40 6.59 8.60
N GLN A 96 -14.15 5.72 7.62
CA GLN A 96 -13.17 4.64 7.72
C GLN A 96 -11.82 5.05 7.09
N GLN A 97 -11.81 6.03 6.18
CA GLN A 97 -10.59 6.51 5.53
C GLN A 97 -9.70 7.35 6.47
N HIS A 98 -10.30 8.10 7.40
CA HIS A 98 -9.57 8.94 8.36
C HIS A 98 -9.47 8.26 9.73
N CYS A 99 -8.33 7.62 10.02
CA CYS A 99 -7.83 7.38 11.36
C CYS A 99 -6.35 7.74 11.37
#